data_AF-A0A8S9KI88-F1
#
_entry.id   AF-A0A8S9KI88-F1
#
_cell.length_a   1.000
_cell.length_b   1.000
_cell.length_c   1.000
_cell.angle_alpha   90.00
_cell.angle_beta   90.00
_cell.angle_gamma   90.00
#
_symmetry.space_group_name_H-M   'P 1'
#
loop_
_entity.id
_entity.type
_entity.pdbx_description
1 polymer ?
#
loop_
_entity_poly.entity_id
_entity_poly.type
_entity_poly.pdbx_seq_one_letter_code
_entity_poly.pdbx_strand_id
1 'polypeptide(L)'
;MGLSFAWMFGETKPSGKELMIGILLPRLSSKTIRQAVGVVGCVIMPHNVFLHSALVQSRQIDPKRKSRVQEALNYYLIESSVALFISFMINLFVTTVFAKGFYGTEKANNIGLVNAGQYLQEKFGGGLLPILYIWGIGLLAAGQSSTITGTYAGQFIMGGFLNLRLKKWMRAVITRSCAIVPTMIVAIVFNTSEASLDVLNEWLNVLQSVQIPFALLPLLTLVSKEEVMGDFKIGPILQRIAWTVAALVMIINGYLLLDFFVSEVNGFMFGVTVCVWTTAYVAFIVYLISHSNFIPSPWSSSSSIELPKRVTVSNS
;
A
#
# COMPACT_ATOMS: atom_id res chain seq x y z
N MET A 1 19.72 -6.08 3.81
CA MET A 1 19.15 -4.73 3.97
C MET A 1 18.59 -4.51 5.36
N GLY A 2 17.54 -5.21 5.80
CA GLY A 2 16.95 -5.01 7.15
C GLY A 2 17.95 -5.13 8.31
N LEU A 3 18.75 -6.21 8.33
CA LEU A 3 19.82 -6.39 9.33
C LEU A 3 20.89 -5.29 9.27
N SER A 4 21.24 -4.83 8.07
CA SER A 4 22.20 -3.76 7.87
C SER A 4 21.70 -2.44 8.46
N PHE A 5 20.41 -2.12 8.25
CA PHE A 5 19.78 -0.96 8.87
C PHE A 5 19.61 -1.10 10.37
N ALA A 6 19.37 -2.31 10.89
CA ALA A 6 19.35 -2.55 12.34
C ALA A 6 20.73 -2.29 12.97
N TRP A 7 21.81 -2.72 12.32
CA TRP A 7 23.17 -2.43 12.75
C TRP A 7 23.48 -0.92 12.69
N MET A 8 23.18 -0.26 11.56
CA MET A 8 23.36 1.19 11.41
C MET A 8 22.56 1.98 12.45
N PHE A 9 21.33 1.54 12.74
CA PHE A 9 20.49 2.14 13.78
C PHE A 9 21.17 2.06 15.16
N GLY A 10 21.74 0.91 15.51
CA GLY A 10 22.50 0.74 16.74
C GLY A 10 23.72 1.67 16.83
N GLU A 11 24.49 1.76 15.74
CA GLU A 11 25.68 2.62 15.66
C GLU A 11 25.34 4.11 15.73
N THR A 12 24.18 4.50 15.21
CA THR A 12 23.69 5.88 15.21
C THR A 12 23.36 6.40 16.62
N LYS A 13 23.22 5.49 17.61
CA LYS A 13 22.85 5.77 19.01
C LYS A 13 21.76 6.86 19.14
N PRO A 14 20.58 6.65 18.54
CA PRO A 14 19.51 7.64 18.59
C PRO A 14 18.99 7.82 20.03
N SER A 15 18.47 9.02 20.33
CA SER A 15 17.84 9.30 21.62
C SER A 15 16.57 8.45 21.77
N GLY A 16 16.62 7.45 22.65
CA GLY A 16 15.47 6.56 22.88
C GLY A 16 14.22 7.30 23.36
N LYS A 17 14.40 8.40 24.10
CA LYS A 17 13.30 9.26 24.58
C LYS A 17 12.59 9.94 23.41
N GLU A 18 13.33 10.50 22.46
CA GLU A 18 12.75 11.16 21.27
C GLU A 18 12.05 10.16 20.35
N LEU A 19 12.62 8.96 20.19
CA LEU A 19 12.01 7.89 19.42
C LEU A 19 10.69 7.41 20.03
N MET A 20 10.65 7.17 21.34
CA MET A 20 9.43 6.78 22.04
C MET A 20 8.35 7.86 21.93
N ILE A 21 8.73 9.13 22.06
CA ILE A 21 7.81 10.25 21.87
C ILE A 21 7.30 10.28 20.43
N GLY A 22 8.15 10.09 19.42
CA GLY A 22 7.76 10.08 18.01
C GLY A 22 6.84 8.90 17.63
N ILE A 23 7.01 7.74 18.26
CA ILE A 23 6.17 6.55 18.03
C ILE A 23 4.80 6.70 18.71
N LEU A 24 4.74 7.29 19.91
CA LEU A 24 3.51 7.36 20.71
C LEU A 24 2.69 8.62 20.44
N LEU A 25 3.32 9.75 20.09
CA LEU A 25 2.65 11.05 19.93
C LEU A 25 2.72 11.53 18.48
N PRO A 26 1.62 11.43 17.70
CA PRO A 26 1.56 11.97 16.35
C PRO A 26 1.57 13.51 16.42
N ARG A 27 2.71 14.13 16.09
CA ARG A 27 2.82 15.58 15.90
C ARG A 27 2.87 15.89 14.41
N LEU A 28 1.82 16.51 13.89
CA LEU A 28 1.73 16.93 12.49
C LEU A 28 1.89 18.45 12.41
N SER A 29 2.84 18.90 11.58
CA SER A 29 2.96 20.29 11.14
C SER A 29 2.38 20.42 9.73
N SER A 30 1.86 21.60 9.38
CA SER A 30 1.24 21.85 8.07
C SER A 30 2.16 21.51 6.89
N LYS A 31 3.48 21.65 7.04
CA LYS A 31 4.47 21.29 6.01
C LYS A 31 4.73 19.78 5.91
N THR A 32 4.54 19.04 7.00
CA THR A 32 4.84 17.60 7.08
C THR A 32 3.62 16.75 6.73
N ILE A 33 2.42 17.35 6.67
CA ILE A 33 1.19 16.60 6.43
C ILE A 33 1.21 15.89 5.07
N ARG A 34 1.67 16.54 3.99
CA ARG A 34 1.80 15.90 2.66
C ARG A 34 2.70 14.67 2.68
N GLN A 35 3.86 14.78 3.34
CA GLN A 35 4.80 13.66 3.46
C GLN A 35 4.24 12.53 4.33
N ALA A 36 3.62 12.85 5.47
CA ALA A 36 3.00 11.86 6.34
C ALA A 36 1.85 11.12 5.63
N VAL A 37 1.03 11.86 4.88
CA VAL A 37 -0.05 11.30 4.04
C VAL A 37 0.52 10.38 2.96
N GLY A 38 1.59 10.78 2.27
CA GLY A 38 2.28 9.94 1.29
C GLY A 38 2.81 8.64 1.90
N VAL A 39 3.40 8.69 3.09
CA VAL A 39 3.86 7.49 3.82
C VAL A 39 2.69 6.56 4.15
N VAL A 40 1.56 7.09 4.64
CA VAL A 40 0.36 6.28 4.92
C VAL A 40 -0.19 5.63 3.65
N GLY A 41 -0.25 6.37 2.54
CA GLY A 41 -0.65 5.86 1.24
C GLY A 41 0.24 4.70 0.77
N CYS A 42 1.57 4.87 0.85
CA CYS A 42 2.55 3.86 0.48
C CYS A 42 2.45 2.57 1.31
N VAL A 43 2.08 2.67 2.59
CA VAL A 43 1.95 1.50 3.48
C VAL A 43 0.69 0.69 3.16
N ILE A 44 -0.40 1.35 2.77
CA ILE A 44 -1.68 0.69 2.49
C ILE A 44 -1.84 0.52 0.98
N MET A 45 -1.32 -0.61 0.49
CA MET A 45 -1.38 -0.96 -0.94
C MET A 45 -2.63 -1.81 -1.25
N PRO A 46 -3.53 -1.36 -2.15
CA PRO A 46 -4.75 -2.10 -2.52
C PRO A 46 -4.49 -3.51 -3.06
N HIS A 47 -3.45 -3.68 -3.89
CA HIS A 47 -3.11 -4.97 -4.47
C HIS A 47 -2.63 -5.99 -3.43
N ASN A 48 -2.06 -5.56 -2.30
CA ASN A 48 -1.66 -6.45 -1.21
C ASN A 48 -2.87 -7.04 -0.50
N VAL A 49 -3.98 -6.29 -0.41
CA VAL A 49 -5.24 -6.82 0.14
C VAL A 49 -5.73 -8.00 -0.71
N PHE A 50 -5.81 -7.83 -2.03
CA PHE A 50 -6.21 -8.91 -2.94
C PHE A 50 -5.23 -10.09 -2.92
N LEU A 51 -3.93 -9.81 -2.89
CA LEU A 51 -2.90 -10.84 -2.86
C LEU A 51 -2.96 -11.68 -1.58
N HIS A 52 -3.03 -11.04 -0.40
CA HIS A 52 -3.10 -11.74 0.87
C HIS A 52 -4.37 -12.60 0.97
N SER A 53 -5.53 -12.08 0.54
CA SER A 53 -6.77 -12.85 0.50
C SER A 53 -6.67 -14.10 -0.37
N ALA A 54 -5.89 -14.04 -1.46
CA ALA A 54 -5.68 -15.17 -2.35
C ALA A 54 -4.61 -16.15 -1.86
N LEU A 55 -3.52 -15.66 -1.26
CA LEU A 55 -2.45 -16.51 -0.71
C LEU A 55 -2.95 -17.36 0.46
N VAL A 56 -3.89 -16.85 1.26
CA VAL A 56 -4.56 -17.62 2.33
C VAL A 56 -5.30 -18.85 1.79
N GLN A 57 -5.72 -18.84 0.52
CA GLN A 57 -6.38 -19.99 -0.12
C GLN A 57 -5.40 -21.02 -0.68
N SER A 58 -4.09 -20.73 -0.72
CA SER A 58 -3.09 -21.66 -1.20
C SER A 58 -2.86 -22.85 -0.25
N ARG A 59 -3.17 -22.68 1.04
CA ARG A 59 -3.14 -23.78 2.02
C ARG A 59 -4.46 -24.54 1.99
N GLN A 60 -4.38 -25.86 1.91
CA GLN A 60 -5.56 -26.72 1.91
C GLN A 60 -6.14 -26.80 3.33
N ILE A 61 -7.22 -26.05 3.55
CA ILE A 61 -7.98 -26.06 4.81
C ILE A 61 -9.35 -26.66 4.51
N ASP A 62 -9.79 -27.60 5.35
CA ASP A 62 -11.11 -28.19 5.24
C ASP A 62 -12.16 -27.23 5.85
N PRO A 63 -13.03 -26.60 5.02
CA PRO A 63 -13.97 -25.59 5.50
C PRO A 63 -15.11 -26.19 6.33
N LYS A 64 -15.28 -27.52 6.34
CA LYS A 64 -16.35 -28.18 7.12
C LYS A 64 -16.03 -28.28 8.60
N ARG A 65 -14.74 -28.19 8.97
CA ARG A 65 -14.29 -28.32 10.37
C ARG A 65 -13.98 -26.94 10.95
N LYS A 66 -14.93 -26.38 11.71
CA LYS A 66 -14.79 -25.07 12.37
C LYS A 66 -13.48 -24.92 13.16
N SER A 67 -13.08 -25.95 13.90
CA SER A 67 -11.82 -25.95 14.66
C SER A 67 -10.57 -25.73 13.79
N ARG A 68 -10.51 -26.35 12.60
CA ARG A 68 -9.39 -26.20 11.66
C ARG A 68 -9.35 -24.82 11.02
N VAL A 69 -10.51 -24.24 10.75
CA VAL A 69 -10.62 -22.87 10.23
C VAL A 69 -10.14 -21.87 11.28
N GLN A 70 -10.56 -22.02 12.54
CA GLN A 70 -10.11 -21.17 13.64
C GLN A 70 -8.60 -21.27 13.88
N GLU A 71 -8.06 -22.49 13.85
CA GLU A 71 -6.62 -22.76 13.94
C GLU A 71 -5.86 -22.04 12.81
N ALA A 72 -6.33 -22.16 11.57
CA ALA A 72 -5.73 -21.48 10.42
C ALA A 72 -5.79 -19.95 10.55
N LEU A 73 -6.93 -19.39 10.99
CA LEU A 73 -7.06 -17.94 11.22
C LEU A 73 -6.03 -17.43 12.23
N ASN A 74 -5.81 -18.16 13.33
CA ASN A 74 -4.79 -17.80 14.32
C ASN A 74 -3.37 -17.83 13.72
N TYR A 75 -3.03 -18.86 12.93
CA TYR A 75 -1.73 -18.92 12.26
C TYR A 75 -1.54 -17.79 11.26
N TYR A 76 -2.56 -17.46 10.46
CA TYR A 76 -2.48 -16.35 9.52
C TYR A 76 -2.39 -14.99 10.20
N LEU A 77 -3.06 -14.82 11.35
CA LEU A 77 -2.96 -13.63 12.16
C LEU A 77 -1.53 -13.46 12.71
N ILE A 78 -0.92 -14.53 13.23
CA ILE A 78 0.47 -14.50 13.70
C ILE A 78 1.43 -14.20 12.54
N GLU A 79 1.31 -14.93 11.42
CA GLU A 79 2.17 -14.76 10.24
C GLU A 79 2.12 -13.31 9.71
N SER A 80 0.91 -12.77 9.55
CA SER A 80 0.71 -11.40 9.05
C SER A 80 1.18 -10.35 10.06
N SER A 81 0.92 -10.57 11.36
CA SER A 81 1.34 -9.63 12.41
C SER A 81 2.86 -9.55 12.52
N VAL A 82 3.56 -10.70 12.46
CA VAL A 82 5.03 -10.74 12.48
C VAL A 82 5.61 -10.08 11.23
N ALA A 83 5.05 -10.34 10.04
CA ALA A 83 5.50 -9.72 8.80
C ALA A 83 5.36 -8.19 8.83
N LEU A 84 4.19 -7.68 9.25
CA LEU A 84 3.94 -6.25 9.39
C LEU A 84 4.82 -5.61 10.48
N PHE A 85 5.05 -6.31 11.59
CA PHE A 85 5.95 -5.84 12.65
C PHE A 85 7.40 -5.71 12.18
N ILE A 86 7.91 -6.68 11.42
CA ILE A 86 9.24 -6.61 10.81
C ILE A 86 9.31 -5.44 9.81
N SER A 87 8.28 -5.25 8.99
CA SER A 87 8.20 -4.11 8.06
C SER A 87 8.23 -2.77 8.80
N PHE A 88 7.46 -2.66 9.89
CA PHE A 88 7.46 -1.48 10.76
C PHE A 88 8.86 -1.20 11.35
N MET A 89 9.55 -2.23 11.84
CA MET A 89 10.93 -2.09 12.36
C MET A 89 11.91 -1.61 11.28
N ILE A 90 11.84 -2.16 10.07
CA ILE A 90 12.70 -1.72 8.96
C ILE A 90 12.44 -0.24 8.64
N ASN A 91 11.17 0.16 8.51
CA ASN A 91 10.81 1.55 8.24
C ASN A 91 11.29 2.48 9.37
N LEU A 92 11.13 2.07 10.63
CA LEU A 92 11.63 2.81 11.79
C LEU A 92 13.14 3.02 11.72
N PHE A 93 13.91 1.96 11.42
CA PHE A 93 15.37 2.06 11.32
C PHE A 93 15.81 2.95 10.16
N VAL A 94 15.24 2.75 8.97
CA VAL A 94 15.55 3.54 7.77
C VAL A 94 15.26 5.02 8.02
N THR A 95 14.06 5.36 8.48
CA THR A 95 13.68 6.75 8.76
C THR A 95 14.55 7.37 9.83
N THR A 96 14.90 6.64 10.90
CA THR A 96 15.75 7.18 11.98
C THR A 96 17.18 7.46 11.53
N VAL A 97 17.79 6.52 10.79
CA VAL A 97 19.17 6.68 10.30
C VAL A 97 19.29 7.89 9.38
N PHE A 98 18.31 8.08 8.48
CA PHE A 98 18.29 9.24 7.59
C PHE A 98 17.91 10.54 8.30
N ALA A 99 16.95 10.50 9.23
CA ALA A 99 16.61 11.66 10.03
C ALA A 99 17.83 12.17 10.82
N LYS A 100 18.58 11.30 11.50
CA LYS A 100 19.78 11.72 12.23
C LYS A 100 20.87 12.30 11.34
N GLY A 101 20.93 11.85 10.08
CA GLY A 101 21.91 12.30 9.10
C GLY A 101 21.61 13.64 8.44
N PHE A 102 20.35 13.83 8.09
CA PHE A 102 19.93 14.93 7.21
C PHE A 102 19.03 15.96 7.90
N TYR A 103 18.44 15.66 9.06
CA TYR A 103 17.50 16.58 9.71
C TYR A 103 18.18 17.91 10.06
N GLY A 104 17.58 19.01 9.58
CA GLY A 104 18.11 20.37 9.77
C GLY A 104 19.20 20.79 8.77
N THR A 105 19.55 19.95 7.79
CA THR A 105 20.49 20.31 6.71
C THR A 105 19.77 20.78 5.45
N GLU A 106 20.40 21.65 4.65
CA GLU A 106 19.83 22.09 3.36
C GLU A 106 19.65 20.92 2.37
N LYS A 107 20.47 19.88 2.49
CA LYS A 107 20.37 18.64 1.69
C LYS A 107 19.13 17.79 2.02
N ALA A 108 18.40 18.10 3.10
CA ALA A 108 17.21 17.34 3.50
C ALA A 108 16.09 17.38 2.46
N ASN A 109 16.03 18.44 1.64
CA ASN A 109 14.96 18.63 0.67
C ASN A 109 15.18 17.86 -0.65
N ASN A 110 16.42 17.48 -0.98
CA ASN A 110 16.79 16.81 -2.24
C ASN A 110 17.42 15.42 -1.99
N ILE A 111 16.84 14.65 -1.05
CA ILE A 111 17.32 13.30 -0.76
C ILE A 111 16.80 12.33 -1.84
N GLY A 112 17.66 12.02 -2.81
CA GLY A 112 17.43 10.94 -3.78
C GLY A 112 18.02 9.60 -3.35
N LEU A 113 17.66 8.53 -4.08
CA LEU A 113 18.16 7.16 -3.88
C LEU A 113 19.69 7.06 -3.97
N VAL A 114 20.32 7.86 -4.84
CA VAL A 114 21.78 7.90 -5.04
C VAL A 114 22.46 8.62 -3.88
N ASN A 115 21.99 9.83 -3.53
CA ASN A 115 22.51 10.64 -2.43
C ASN A 115 22.40 9.91 -1.08
N ALA A 116 21.29 9.20 -0.87
CA ALA A 116 21.09 8.36 0.30
C ALA A 116 22.15 7.25 0.41
N GLY A 117 22.43 6.55 -0.69
CA GLY A 117 23.46 5.50 -0.73
C GLY A 117 24.87 6.04 -0.47
N GLN A 118 25.22 7.20 -1.06
CA GLN A 118 26.50 7.86 -0.83
C GLN A 118 26.68 8.27 0.64
N TYR A 119 25.65 8.86 1.24
CA TYR A 119 25.67 9.22 2.67
C TYR A 119 25.89 8.00 3.57
N LEU A 120 25.19 6.89 3.30
CA LEU A 120 25.40 5.66 4.07
C LEU A 120 26.83 5.15 3.95
N GLN A 121 27.43 5.25 2.75
CA GLN A 121 28.82 4.88 2.52
C GLN A 121 29.81 5.82 3.21
N GLU A 122 29.58 7.13 3.24
CA GLU A 122 30.47 8.07 3.92
C GLU A 122 30.42 7.92 5.44
N LYS A 123 29.22 7.71 5.99
CA LYS A 123 28.99 7.67 7.44
C LYS A 123 29.38 6.32 8.07
N PHE A 124 29.07 5.23 7.38
CA PHE A 124 29.19 3.87 7.92
C PHE A 124 30.12 2.99 7.07
N GLY A 125 30.62 3.49 5.94
CA GLY A 125 31.60 2.79 5.13
C GLY A 125 32.94 2.71 5.85
N GLY A 126 33.49 1.51 5.92
CA GLY A 126 34.68 1.20 6.72
C GLY A 126 34.81 -0.29 7.03
N GLY A 127 33.73 -1.06 6.83
CA GLY A 127 33.73 -2.52 6.91
C GLY A 127 34.17 -3.23 5.62
N LEU A 128 34.18 -4.57 5.68
CA LEU A 128 34.66 -5.47 4.62
C LEU A 128 33.87 -5.38 3.29
N LEU A 129 32.62 -4.94 3.34
CA LEU A 129 31.77 -4.71 2.16
C LEU A 129 31.26 -3.26 2.15
N PRO A 130 31.41 -2.51 1.04
CA PRO A 130 30.83 -1.19 0.91
C PRO A 130 29.31 -1.22 1.07
N ILE A 131 28.79 -0.36 1.95
CA ILE A 131 27.36 -0.23 2.24
C ILE A 131 26.59 0.23 1.00
N LEU A 132 27.25 0.96 0.11
CA LEU A 132 26.69 1.32 -1.20
C LEU A 132 26.25 0.09 -2.00
N TYR A 133 27.01 -1.01 -1.98
CA TYR A 133 26.63 -2.25 -2.66
C TYR A 133 25.46 -2.94 -1.95
N ILE A 134 25.46 -2.95 -0.61
CA ILE A 134 24.35 -3.50 0.17
C ILE A 134 23.05 -2.73 -0.10
N TRP A 135 23.14 -1.41 -0.23
CA TRP A 135 22.04 -0.53 -0.62
C TRP A 135 21.56 -0.85 -2.04
N GLY A 136 22.46 -0.89 -3.02
CA GLY A 136 22.13 -1.22 -4.40
C GLY A 136 21.50 -2.61 -4.57
N ILE A 137 22.07 -3.64 -3.94
CA ILE A 137 21.51 -5.00 -3.93
C ILE A 137 20.14 -5.01 -3.23
N GLY A 138 19.98 -4.24 -2.15
CA GLY A 138 18.70 -4.07 -1.46
C GLY A 138 17.62 -3.48 -2.36
N LEU A 139 17.95 -2.41 -3.10
CA LEU A 139 17.05 -1.79 -4.07
C LEU A 139 16.67 -2.75 -5.20
N LEU A 140 17.64 -3.50 -5.73
CA LEU A 140 17.37 -4.53 -6.74
C LEU A 140 16.46 -5.64 -6.20
N ALA A 141 16.71 -6.12 -4.98
CA ALA A 141 15.89 -7.14 -4.34
C ALA A 141 14.45 -6.65 -4.09
N ALA A 142 14.28 -5.40 -3.64
CA ALA A 142 12.97 -4.77 -3.48
C ALA A 142 12.21 -4.69 -4.81
N GLY A 143 12.88 -4.32 -5.91
CA GLY A 143 12.29 -4.30 -7.25
C GLY A 143 11.85 -5.68 -7.74
N GLN A 144 12.62 -6.73 -7.46
CA GLN A 144 12.23 -8.11 -7.79
C GLN A 144 11.03 -8.58 -6.95
N SER A 145 11.03 -8.30 -5.65
CA SER A 145 9.90 -8.61 -4.77
C SER A 145 8.61 -7.96 -5.26
N SER A 146 8.64 -6.66 -5.59
CA SER A 146 7.49 -5.93 -6.15
C SER A 146 6.97 -6.55 -7.45
N THR A 147 7.87 -7.01 -8.32
CA THR A 147 7.48 -7.70 -9.57
C THR A 147 6.70 -8.99 -9.28
N ILE A 148 7.22 -9.82 -8.37
CA ILE A 148 6.60 -11.10 -8.02
C ILE A 148 5.20 -10.84 -7.43
N THR A 149 5.12 -9.98 -6.42
CA THR A 149 3.86 -9.56 -5.77
C THR A 149 2.87 -8.98 -6.78
N GLY A 150 3.30 -8.08 -7.66
CA GLY A 150 2.46 -7.47 -8.68
C GLY A 150 1.93 -8.47 -9.70
N THR A 151 2.75 -9.43 -10.14
CA THR A 151 2.28 -10.49 -11.05
C THR A 151 1.31 -11.46 -10.38
N TYR A 152 1.48 -11.79 -9.09
CA TYR A 152 0.51 -12.63 -8.38
C TYR A 152 -0.80 -11.89 -8.13
N ALA A 153 -0.75 -10.65 -7.64
CA ALA A 153 -1.95 -9.84 -7.44
C ALA A 153 -2.73 -9.67 -8.76
N GLY A 154 -2.02 -9.36 -9.85
CA GLY A 154 -2.60 -9.28 -11.19
C GLY A 154 -3.25 -10.58 -11.66
N GLN A 155 -2.74 -11.76 -11.26
CA GLN A 155 -3.38 -13.05 -11.57
C GLN A 155 -4.77 -13.15 -10.98
N PHE A 156 -4.89 -12.82 -9.69
CA PHE A 156 -6.13 -13.00 -8.94
C PHE A 156 -7.16 -11.95 -9.36
N ILE A 157 -6.71 -10.73 -9.63
CA ILE A 157 -7.60 -9.67 -10.14
C ILE A 157 -8.08 -10.01 -11.56
N MET A 158 -7.19 -10.38 -12.49
CA MET A 158 -7.58 -10.72 -13.87
C MET A 158 -8.43 -11.98 -13.94
N GLY A 159 -8.10 -13.02 -13.15
CA GLY A 159 -8.86 -14.26 -13.11
C GLY A 159 -10.20 -14.13 -12.40
N GLY A 160 -10.28 -13.28 -11.36
CA GLY A 160 -11.49 -13.06 -10.58
C GLY A 160 -12.46 -12.07 -11.23
N PHE A 161 -11.99 -10.88 -11.61
CA PHE A 161 -12.86 -9.82 -12.14
C PHE A 161 -13.06 -9.88 -13.65
N LEU A 162 -12.03 -10.22 -14.42
CA LEU A 162 -12.09 -10.20 -15.89
C LEU A 162 -12.25 -11.60 -16.50
N ASN A 163 -12.20 -12.65 -15.68
CA ASN A 163 -12.12 -14.06 -16.11
C ASN A 163 -11.05 -14.32 -17.19
N LEU A 164 -9.95 -13.54 -17.16
CA LEU A 164 -8.85 -13.60 -18.12
C LEU A 164 -7.72 -14.46 -17.56
N ARG A 165 -7.44 -15.59 -18.23
CA ARG A 165 -6.37 -16.53 -17.85
C ARG A 165 -5.16 -16.34 -18.75
N LEU A 166 -4.26 -15.43 -18.36
CA LEU A 166 -2.97 -15.22 -19.02
C LEU A 166 -1.86 -16.09 -18.43
N LYS A 167 -0.93 -16.55 -19.27
CA LYS A 167 0.30 -17.21 -18.82
C LYS A 167 1.12 -16.25 -17.95
N LYS A 168 1.80 -16.78 -16.90
CA LYS A 168 2.57 -15.99 -15.92
C LYS A 168 3.59 -15.06 -16.59
N TRP A 169 4.35 -15.56 -17.57
CA TRP A 169 5.37 -14.77 -18.28
C TRP A 169 4.76 -13.65 -19.13
N MET A 170 3.67 -13.93 -19.84
CA MET A 170 2.98 -12.95 -20.68
C MET A 170 2.44 -11.80 -19.83
N ARG A 171 1.82 -12.12 -18.68
CA ARG A 171 1.35 -11.11 -17.74
C ARG A 171 2.51 -10.25 -17.20
N ALA A 172 3.62 -10.88 -16.83
CA ALA A 172 4.81 -10.18 -16.35
C ALA A 172 5.41 -9.25 -17.41
N VAL A 173 5.45 -9.67 -18.67
CA VAL A 173 5.92 -8.82 -19.79
C VAL A 173 4.99 -7.62 -19.94
N ILE A 174 3.67 -7.84 -20.03
CA ILE A 174 2.70 -6.75 -20.21
C ILE A 174 2.81 -5.71 -19.08
N THR A 175 2.73 -6.15 -17.82
CA THR A 175 2.77 -5.22 -16.68
C THR A 175 4.11 -4.49 -16.56
N ARG A 176 5.23 -5.16 -16.87
CA ARG A 176 6.55 -4.52 -16.87
C ARG A 176 6.74 -3.57 -18.04
N SER A 177 6.25 -3.90 -19.23
CA SER A 177 6.28 -2.99 -20.38
C SER A 177 5.47 -1.72 -20.08
N CYS A 178 4.27 -1.86 -19.51
CA CYS A 178 3.45 -0.72 -19.09
C CYS A 178 4.11 0.15 -18.01
N ALA A 179 4.99 -0.41 -17.17
CA ALA A 179 5.71 0.36 -16.15
C ALA A 179 7.01 0.98 -16.67
N ILE A 180 7.83 0.19 -17.38
CA ILE A 180 9.18 0.58 -17.81
C ILE A 180 9.13 1.52 -19.00
N VAL A 181 8.27 1.27 -19.99
CA VAL A 181 8.25 2.08 -21.23
C VAL A 181 7.93 3.55 -20.94
N PRO A 182 6.87 3.90 -20.17
CA PRO A 182 6.61 5.31 -19.86
C PRO A 182 7.73 5.94 -19.03
N THR A 183 8.26 5.21 -18.05
CA THR A 183 9.37 5.69 -17.21
C THR A 183 10.62 5.97 -18.04
N MET A 184 10.94 5.09 -18.99
CA MET A 184 12.08 5.25 -19.90
C MET A 184 11.90 6.46 -20.84
N ILE A 185 10.70 6.65 -21.38
CA ILE A 185 10.38 7.82 -22.22
C ILE A 185 10.56 9.10 -21.42
N VAL A 186 10.02 9.17 -20.20
CA VAL A 186 10.18 10.35 -19.33
C VAL A 186 11.66 10.61 -19.04
N ALA A 187 12.43 9.57 -18.69
CA ALA A 187 13.85 9.72 -18.39
C ALA A 187 14.67 10.26 -19.58
N ILE A 188 14.39 9.78 -20.79
CA ILE A 188 15.11 10.19 -22.02
C ILE A 188 14.69 11.60 -22.47
N VAL A 189 13.38 11.91 -22.46
CA VAL A 189 12.85 13.17 -22.99
C VAL A 189 13.15 14.35 -22.04
N PHE A 190 13.03 14.15 -20.73
CA PHE A 190 13.17 15.22 -19.74
C PHE A 190 14.57 15.30 -19.10
N ASN A 191 15.55 14.63 -19.69
CA ASN A 191 16.99 14.71 -19.42
C ASN A 191 17.35 14.77 -17.92
N THR A 192 16.89 13.78 -17.15
CA THR A 192 17.11 13.65 -15.69
C THR A 192 16.75 14.89 -14.87
N SER A 193 15.79 15.71 -15.29
CA SER A 193 15.27 16.75 -14.39
C SER A 193 14.49 16.09 -13.26
N GLU A 194 14.97 16.25 -12.02
CA GLU A 194 14.35 15.68 -10.80
C GLU A 194 12.84 15.98 -10.74
N ALA A 195 12.45 17.19 -11.18
CA ALA A 195 11.06 17.64 -11.25
C ALA A 195 10.13 16.72 -12.07
N SER A 196 10.61 16.16 -13.20
CA SER A 196 9.76 15.30 -14.06
C SER A 196 9.49 13.93 -13.45
N LEU A 197 10.46 13.40 -12.68
CA LEU A 197 10.32 12.14 -11.96
C LEU A 197 9.44 12.31 -10.71
N ASP A 198 9.52 13.46 -10.05
CA ASP A 198 8.64 13.80 -8.94
C ASP A 198 7.18 13.89 -9.40
N VAL A 199 6.91 14.55 -10.53
CA VAL A 199 5.56 14.58 -11.12
C VAL A 199 5.07 13.17 -11.44
N LEU A 200 5.90 12.30 -12.02
CA LEU A 200 5.53 10.91 -12.28
C LEU A 200 5.20 10.16 -10.97
N ASN A 201 5.99 10.34 -9.92
CA ASN A 201 5.73 9.74 -8.61
C ASN A 201 4.42 10.26 -7.99
N GLU A 202 4.12 11.56 -8.14
CA GLU A 202 2.85 12.13 -7.69
C GLU A 202 1.66 11.53 -8.44
N TRP A 203 1.74 11.38 -9.77
CA TRP A 203 0.71 10.70 -10.56
C TRP A 203 0.49 9.24 -10.12
N LEU A 204 1.55 8.50 -9.79
CA LEU A 204 1.45 7.14 -9.27
C LEU A 204 0.75 7.11 -7.90
N ASN A 205 1.04 8.07 -7.02
CA ASN A 205 0.38 8.20 -5.72
C ASN A 205 -1.12 8.52 -5.87
N VAL A 206 -1.49 9.36 -6.85
CA VAL A 206 -2.89 9.66 -7.18
C VAL A 206 -3.61 8.41 -7.68
N LEU A 207 -2.99 7.65 -8.59
CA LEU A 207 -3.52 6.38 -9.08
C LEU A 207 -3.75 5.38 -7.95
N GLN A 208 -2.82 5.28 -6.99
CA GLN A 208 -2.97 4.44 -5.81
C GLN A 208 -4.11 4.94 -4.90
N SER A 209 -4.21 6.26 -4.69
CA SER A 209 -5.27 6.89 -3.90
C SER A 209 -6.66 6.56 -4.43
N VAL A 210 -6.85 6.62 -5.74
CA VAL A 210 -8.12 6.29 -6.40
C VAL A 210 -8.52 4.82 -6.18
N GLN A 211 -7.55 3.90 -6.11
CA GLN A 211 -7.79 2.46 -5.98
C GLN A 211 -8.19 2.02 -4.56
N ILE A 212 -7.79 2.77 -3.52
CA ILE A 212 -7.98 2.37 -2.12
C ILE A 212 -9.46 2.10 -1.77
N PRO A 213 -10.42 3.01 -2.06
CA PRO A 213 -11.83 2.77 -1.73
C PRO A 213 -12.41 1.52 -2.42
N PHE A 214 -12.01 1.24 -3.66
CA PHE A 214 -12.47 0.06 -4.41
C PHE A 214 -12.01 -1.26 -3.79
N ALA A 215 -10.87 -1.29 -3.10
CA ALA A 215 -10.40 -2.49 -2.42
C ALA A 215 -10.98 -2.58 -0.99
N LEU A 216 -10.97 -1.48 -0.24
CA LEU A 216 -11.34 -1.50 1.18
C LEU A 216 -12.85 -1.59 1.42
N LEU A 217 -13.68 -0.87 0.64
CA LEU A 217 -15.14 -0.88 0.87
C LEU A 217 -15.74 -2.28 0.67
N PRO A 218 -15.45 -3.00 -0.43
CA PRO A 218 -15.98 -4.35 -0.60
C PRO A 218 -15.42 -5.31 0.44
N LEU A 219 -14.13 -5.22 0.78
CA LEU A 219 -13.52 -6.08 1.80
C LEU A 219 -14.24 -5.93 3.14
N LEU A 220 -14.37 -4.71 3.65
CA LEU A 220 -15.01 -4.46 4.94
C LEU A 220 -16.48 -4.89 4.94
N THR A 221 -17.17 -4.70 3.82
CA THR A 221 -18.55 -5.15 3.65
C THR A 221 -18.66 -6.67 3.69
N LEU A 222 -17.83 -7.39 2.92
CA LEU A 222 -17.86 -8.85 2.84
C LEU A 222 -17.49 -9.51 4.16
N VAL A 223 -16.50 -8.95 4.87
CA VAL A 223 -16.04 -9.48 6.17
C VAL A 223 -17.07 -9.22 7.29
N SER A 224 -17.91 -8.20 7.13
CA SER A 224 -18.98 -7.86 8.10
C SER A 224 -20.31 -8.60 7.84
N LYS A 225 -20.49 -9.22 6.68
CA LYS A 225 -21.73 -9.93 6.31
C LYS A 225 -21.72 -11.37 6.82
N GLU A 226 -22.76 -11.71 7.59
CA GLU A 226 -22.96 -13.07 8.12
C GLU A 226 -23.26 -14.08 7.01
N GLU A 227 -23.94 -13.66 5.94
CA GLU A 227 -24.20 -14.50 4.75
C GLU A 227 -22.91 -15.01 4.08
N VAL A 228 -21.83 -14.23 4.16
CA VAL A 228 -20.55 -14.56 3.52
C VAL A 228 -19.60 -15.25 4.48
N MET A 229 -19.50 -14.75 5.73
CA MET A 229 -18.53 -15.24 6.72
C MET A 229 -19.06 -16.30 7.67
N GLY A 230 -20.39 -16.48 7.76
CA GLY A 230 -21.03 -17.38 8.71
C GLY A 230 -20.59 -17.09 10.15
N ASP A 231 -20.19 -18.15 10.86
CA ASP A 231 -19.73 -18.06 12.26
C ASP A 231 -18.43 -17.27 12.47
N PHE A 232 -17.68 -16.95 11.41
CA PHE A 232 -16.39 -16.25 11.48
C PHE A 232 -16.48 -14.75 11.14
N LYS A 233 -17.68 -14.17 11.22
CA LYS A 233 -17.89 -12.73 11.07
C LYS A 233 -17.07 -11.94 12.10
N ILE A 234 -16.56 -10.78 11.70
CA ILE A 234 -15.83 -9.89 12.62
C ILE A 234 -16.73 -9.33 13.73
N GLY A 235 -16.18 -9.25 14.93
CA GLY A 235 -16.87 -8.64 16.07
C GLY A 235 -17.17 -7.16 15.86
N PRO A 236 -18.21 -6.61 16.52
CA PRO A 236 -18.65 -5.23 16.31
C PRO A 236 -17.59 -4.18 16.67
N ILE A 237 -16.70 -4.50 17.62
CA ILE A 237 -15.58 -3.62 18.01
C ILE A 237 -14.56 -3.55 16.88
N LEU A 238 -14.11 -4.70 16.38
CA LEU A 238 -13.14 -4.76 15.29
C LEU A 238 -13.69 -4.13 14.01
N GLN A 239 -14.99 -4.35 13.74
CA GLN A 239 -15.69 -3.69 12.64
C GLN A 239 -15.63 -2.16 12.76
N ARG A 240 -15.96 -1.59 13.92
CA ARG A 240 -15.89 -0.13 14.15
C ARG A 240 -14.47 0.41 14.00
N ILE A 241 -13.46 -0.31 14.52
CA ILE A 241 -12.06 0.08 14.39
C ILE A 241 -11.63 0.06 12.92
N ALA A 242 -11.91 -1.04 12.21
CA ALA A 242 -11.53 -1.19 10.80
C ALA A 242 -12.19 -0.14 9.90
N TRP A 243 -13.48 0.17 10.14
CA TRP A 243 -14.17 1.25 9.45
C TRP A 243 -13.59 2.64 9.76
N THR A 244 -13.25 2.91 11.03
CA THR A 244 -12.60 4.17 11.42
C THR A 244 -11.25 4.34 10.70
N VAL A 245 -10.43 3.28 10.67
CA VAL A 245 -9.13 3.31 9.98
C VAL A 245 -9.32 3.48 8.47
N ALA A 246 -10.25 2.75 7.85
CA ALA A 246 -10.52 2.89 6.43
C ALA A 246 -11.04 4.29 6.08
N ALA A 247 -11.95 4.86 6.88
CA ALA A 247 -12.44 6.23 6.70
C ALA A 247 -11.30 7.25 6.81
N LEU A 248 -10.43 7.13 7.82
CA LEU A 248 -9.26 7.98 7.97
C LEU A 248 -8.37 7.93 6.73
N VAL A 249 -8.05 6.72 6.24
CA VAL A 249 -7.20 6.53 5.06
C VAL A 249 -7.85 7.09 3.81
N MET A 250 -9.16 6.87 3.61
CA MET A 250 -9.90 7.43 2.47
C MET A 250 -9.94 8.95 2.49
N ILE A 251 -10.15 9.58 3.65
CA ILE A 251 -10.12 11.04 3.81
C ILE A 251 -8.73 11.58 3.49
N ILE A 252 -7.69 10.95 4.03
CA ILE A 252 -6.29 11.34 3.82
C ILE A 252 -5.92 11.27 2.33
N ASN A 253 -6.26 10.18 1.65
CA ASN A 253 -5.98 10.01 0.23
C ASN A 253 -6.85 10.93 -0.64
N GLY A 254 -8.09 11.21 -0.20
CA GLY A 254 -8.96 12.20 -0.84
C GLY A 254 -8.37 13.61 -0.77
N TYR A 255 -7.77 14.00 0.36
CA TYR A 255 -7.06 15.27 0.48
C TYR A 255 -5.87 15.37 -0.49
N LEU A 256 -5.04 14.33 -0.57
CA LEU A 256 -3.90 14.30 -1.49
C LEU A 256 -4.34 14.43 -2.96
N LEU A 257 -5.43 13.74 -3.31
CA LEU A 257 -6.02 13.80 -4.64
C LEU A 257 -6.52 15.22 -4.96
N LEU A 258 -7.20 15.88 -4.02
CA LEU A 258 -7.66 17.26 -4.20
C LEU A 258 -6.51 18.26 -4.31
N ASP A 259 -5.49 18.14 -3.45
CA ASP A 259 -4.30 19.00 -3.47
C ASP A 259 -3.60 18.94 -4.83
N PHE A 260 -3.39 17.72 -5.34
CA PHE A 260 -2.78 17.48 -6.64
C PHE A 260 -3.59 18.05 -7.81
N PHE A 261 -4.91 17.84 -7.82
CA PHE A 261 -5.75 18.38 -8.89
C PHE A 261 -5.82 19.91 -8.84
N VAL A 262 -5.82 20.53 -7.65
CA VAL A 262 -5.80 22.00 -7.55
C VAL A 262 -4.47 22.57 -8.05
N SER A 263 -3.34 21.90 -7.83
CA SER A 263 -2.02 22.38 -8.28
C SER A 263 -1.78 22.20 -9.79
N GLU A 264 -2.26 21.10 -10.38
CA GLU A 264 -2.00 20.76 -11.79
C GLU A 264 -3.04 21.32 -12.77
N VAL A 265 -4.23 21.72 -12.29
CA VAL A 265 -5.28 22.27 -13.15
C VAL A 265 -4.97 23.73 -13.52
N ASN A 266 -4.18 23.90 -14.58
CA ASN A 266 -4.02 25.17 -15.28
C ASN A 266 -4.86 25.18 -16.56
N GLY A 267 -6.15 25.52 -16.45
CA GLY A 267 -7.04 25.72 -17.59
C GLY A 267 -8.51 25.43 -17.31
N PHE A 268 -9.42 26.31 -17.75
CA PHE A 268 -10.86 26.20 -17.49
C PHE A 268 -11.47 24.87 -17.98
N MET A 269 -11.13 24.43 -19.20
CA MET A 269 -11.66 23.19 -19.80
C MET A 269 -11.14 21.93 -19.09
N PHE A 270 -9.87 21.94 -18.67
CA PHE A 270 -9.28 20.83 -17.93
C PHE A 270 -9.87 20.76 -16.51
N GLY A 271 -10.10 21.90 -15.87
CA GLY A 271 -10.73 21.98 -14.55
C GLY A 271 -12.17 21.47 -14.54
N VAL A 272 -12.99 21.85 -15.52
CA VAL A 272 -14.35 21.31 -15.65
C VAL A 272 -14.32 19.80 -15.82
N THR A 273 -13.42 19.27 -16.65
CA THR A 273 -13.29 17.82 -16.88
C THR A 273 -12.91 17.11 -15.59
N VAL A 274 -11.86 17.57 -14.90
CA VAL A 274 -11.42 17.00 -13.63
C VAL A 274 -12.53 17.04 -12.58
N CYS A 275 -13.22 18.18 -12.40
CA CYS A 275 -14.32 18.30 -11.45
C CYS A 275 -15.47 17.33 -11.74
N VAL A 276 -15.83 17.13 -13.01
CA VAL A 276 -16.85 16.15 -13.40
C VAL A 276 -16.40 14.73 -13.03
N TRP A 277 -15.16 14.34 -13.35
CA TRP A 277 -14.63 13.01 -13.00
C TRP A 277 -14.52 12.80 -11.49
N THR A 278 -14.05 13.80 -10.74
CA THR A 278 -13.97 13.75 -9.28
C THR A 278 -15.36 13.65 -8.66
N THR A 279 -16.34 14.40 -9.17
CA THR A 279 -17.73 14.34 -8.68
C THR A 279 -18.36 12.99 -8.97
N ALA A 280 -18.17 12.45 -10.18
CA ALA A 280 -18.63 11.11 -10.54
C ALA A 280 -17.97 10.03 -9.66
N TYR A 281 -16.67 10.16 -9.39
CA TYR A 281 -15.93 9.25 -8.51
C TYR A 281 -16.45 9.28 -7.06
N VAL A 282 -16.65 10.48 -6.50
CA VAL A 282 -17.21 10.65 -5.15
C VAL A 282 -18.64 10.12 -5.10
N ALA A 283 -19.47 10.43 -6.10
CA ALA A 283 -20.82 9.90 -6.20
C ALA A 283 -20.84 8.37 -6.27
N PHE A 284 -19.90 7.76 -7.00
CA PHE A 284 -19.75 6.30 -7.07
C PHE A 284 -19.31 5.70 -5.73
N ILE A 285 -18.40 6.34 -5.00
CA ILE A 285 -18.02 5.92 -3.65
C ILE A 285 -19.22 6.00 -2.70
N VAL A 286 -19.95 7.12 -2.72
CA VAL A 286 -21.17 7.30 -1.90
C VAL A 286 -22.19 6.23 -2.26
N TYR A 287 -22.39 5.92 -3.55
CA TYR A 287 -23.24 4.83 -3.99
C TYR A 287 -22.81 3.48 -3.42
N LEU A 288 -21.52 3.13 -3.49
CA LEU A 288 -20.99 1.89 -2.91
C LEU A 288 -21.20 1.83 -1.39
N ILE A 289 -21.00 2.95 -0.69
CA ILE A 289 -21.25 3.10 0.74
C ILE A 289 -22.73 2.87 1.02
N SER A 290 -23.64 3.57 0.36
CA SER A 290 -25.09 3.46 0.59
C SER A 290 -25.62 2.05 0.30
N HIS A 291 -25.13 1.39 -0.75
CA HIS A 291 -25.60 0.06 -1.14
C HIS A 291 -24.98 -1.09 -0.32
N SER A 292 -23.93 -0.83 0.45
CA SER A 292 -23.29 -1.85 1.30
C SER A 292 -23.99 -2.07 2.65
N ASN A 293 -25.19 -1.50 2.89
CA ASN A 293 -25.90 -1.49 4.18
C ASN A 293 -25.02 -0.93 5.31
N PHE A 294 -24.57 0.31 5.10
CA PHE A 294 -23.51 0.99 5.87
C PHE A 294 -23.85 1.39 7.31
N ILE A 295 -25.12 1.36 7.70
CA ILE A 295 -25.56 1.79 9.02
C ILE A 295 -26.14 0.57 9.72
N PRO A 296 -25.69 0.23 10.95
CA PRO A 296 -26.37 -0.78 11.75
C PRO A 296 -27.75 -0.22 12.11
N SER A 297 -28.75 -0.40 11.23
CA SER A 297 -30.13 -0.36 11.67
C SER A 297 -30.36 -1.65 12.47
N PRO A 298 -31.02 -1.58 13.63
CA PRO A 298 -31.47 -2.79 14.33
C PRO A 298 -32.57 -3.54 13.54
N TRP A 299 -32.91 -3.08 12.33
CA TRP A 299 -34.06 -3.49 11.53
C TRP A 299 -33.71 -3.38 10.04
N SER A 300 -33.12 -4.41 9.46
CA SER A 300 -33.13 -4.59 8.01
C SER A 300 -32.91 -6.06 7.69
N SER A 301 -34.03 -6.72 7.42
CA SER A 301 -34.16 -8.11 6.99
C SER A 301 -33.49 -8.35 5.64
N SER A 302 -32.72 -9.44 5.60
CA SER A 302 -32.39 -10.30 4.45
C SER A 302 -32.91 -9.87 3.08
N SER A 303 -31.98 -9.46 2.21
CA SER A 303 -32.13 -9.61 0.77
C SER A 303 -30.91 -10.35 0.25
N SER A 304 -31.08 -11.66 0.07
CA SER A 304 -30.09 -12.64 -0.37
C SER A 304 -29.56 -12.31 -1.77
N ILE A 305 -28.25 -12.04 -1.86
CA ILE A 305 -27.53 -11.93 -3.13
C ILE A 305 -26.94 -13.32 -3.43
N GLU A 306 -27.41 -13.97 -4.50
CA GLU A 306 -26.80 -15.21 -5.00
C GLU A 306 -25.38 -14.93 -5.51
N LEU A 307 -24.38 -15.50 -4.83
CA LEU A 307 -22.99 -15.47 -5.27
C LEU A 307 -22.75 -16.51 -6.38
N PRO A 308 -22.03 -16.16 -7.47
CA PRO A 308 -21.69 -17.13 -8.52
C PRO A 308 -20.76 -18.24 -8.00
N LYS A 309 -21.03 -19.46 -8.46
CA LYS A 309 -20.36 -20.72 -8.06
C LYS A 309 -18.83 -20.64 -8.18
N ARG A 310 -18.13 -21.17 -7.15
CA ARG A 310 -16.67 -21.32 -7.09
C ARG A 310 -16.10 -21.86 -8.41
N VAL A 311 -15.20 -21.09 -9.01
CA VAL A 311 -14.33 -21.56 -10.08
C VAL A 311 -13.32 -22.52 -9.46
N THR A 312 -13.48 -23.81 -9.70
CA THR A 312 -12.45 -24.81 -9.46
C THR A 312 -11.25 -24.51 -10.35
N VAL A 313 -10.11 -24.23 -9.72
CA VAL A 313 -8.82 -24.18 -10.43
C VAL A 313 -8.42 -25.63 -10.69
N SER A 314 -8.70 -26.14 -11.89
CA SER A 314 -8.11 -27.40 -12.34
C SER A 314 -6.63 -27.15 -12.64
N ASN A 315 -5.75 -27.84 -11.92
CA ASN A 315 -4.35 -27.95 -12.29
C ASN A 315 -4.23 -28.82 -13.55
N SER A 316 -3.78 -28.21 -14.64
CA SER A 316 -3.12 -28.86 -15.78
C SER A 316 -2.06 -27.92 -16.31
#